data_AF-A0A948ITD5-F1
#
_entry.id   AF-A0A948ITD5-F1
#
_cell.length_a   1.000
_cell.length_b   1.000
_cell.length_c   1.000
_cell.angle_alpha   90.00
_cell.angle_beta   90.00
_cell.angle_gamma   90.00
#
_symmetry.space_group_name_H-M   'P 1'
#
loop_
_entity.id
_entity.type
_entity.pdbx_description
1 polymer ?
#
loop_
_entity_poly.entity_id
_entity_poly.type
_entity_poly.pdbx_seq_one_letter_code
_entity_poly.pdbx_strand_id
1 'polypeptide(L)'
;MSSLLQKSLPALVAALAMSGTAQAAIVTVPQSSLVASTGYYTNNLGANIVTTGGGNGSNVGRLDGRNDDGFQGEVNLGFDYTLFGTTYNSLYINNNGSVSFGAGVAAYDPSGPTGQDSPIISPFFSDVDTRNPLSGVVHYQLDTAGQLVVTWDQVAAYNTRGDVFNSFQLVLRGDNFTTPEGEGQIGFFYKTMDWQASDTGANLAAVGFGDGAGNGQVLQGSTGQLNLNDAVENHHIWFDANLVVVPPGGAVPEPSTWAMMVLGLGGVGALMRRRRMAFAAA
;
A
#
# COMPACT_ATOMS: atom_id res chain seq x y z
N MET A 1 13.30 26.37 -78.99
CA MET A 1 13.61 27.30 -77.87
C MET A 1 12.65 27.00 -76.73
N SER A 2 13.17 26.88 -75.51
CA SER A 2 12.46 26.63 -74.23
C SER A 2 11.88 25.21 -74.07
N SER A 3 12.55 24.24 -73.46
CA SER A 3 12.99 24.04 -72.06
C SER A 3 11.85 23.79 -71.07
N LEU A 4 12.03 22.72 -70.28
CA LEU A 4 11.51 22.47 -68.92
C LEU A 4 10.06 21.91 -68.88
N LEU A 5 9.69 20.88 -68.11
CA LEU A 5 10.27 20.22 -66.95
C LEU A 5 9.51 18.89 -66.73
N GLN A 6 10.23 17.81 -66.43
CA GLN A 6 9.71 16.63 -65.74
C GLN A 6 8.99 17.09 -64.46
N LYS A 7 7.73 16.71 -64.26
CA LYS A 7 7.10 16.70 -62.94
C LYS A 7 6.73 15.27 -62.59
N SER A 8 7.65 14.63 -61.88
CA SER A 8 7.41 13.45 -61.06
C SER A 8 6.32 13.74 -60.03
N LEU A 9 5.26 12.94 -60.03
CA LEU A 9 4.28 12.89 -58.94
C LEU A 9 4.96 12.29 -57.69
N PRO A 10 4.91 12.92 -56.50
CA PRO A 10 5.37 12.27 -55.29
C PRO A 10 4.32 11.26 -54.84
N ALA A 11 4.74 10.01 -54.63
CA ALA A 11 3.96 9.02 -53.90
C ALA A 11 3.81 9.48 -52.45
N LEU A 12 2.59 9.83 -52.06
CA LEU A 12 2.24 10.17 -50.69
C LEU A 12 2.23 8.86 -49.88
N VAL A 13 3.35 8.54 -49.23
CA VAL A 13 3.38 7.52 -48.18
C VAL A 13 2.77 8.15 -46.94
N ALA A 14 1.49 7.88 -46.70
CA ALA A 14 0.87 8.18 -45.42
C ALA A 14 1.44 7.22 -44.37
N ALA A 15 2.45 7.67 -43.62
CA ALA A 15 2.82 7.02 -42.38
C ALA A 15 1.68 7.27 -41.37
N LEU A 16 0.79 6.30 -41.19
CA LEU A 16 -0.04 6.24 -39.99
C LEU A 16 0.91 6.03 -38.81
N ALA A 17 1.28 7.12 -38.12
CA ALA A 17 1.74 7.03 -36.76
C ALA A 17 0.55 6.53 -35.93
N MET A 18 0.46 5.23 -35.71
CA MET A 18 -0.37 4.70 -34.63
C MET A 18 0.31 5.15 -33.34
N SER A 19 -0.10 6.30 -32.82
CA SER A 19 0.10 6.64 -31.42
C SER A 19 -0.68 5.62 -30.60
N GLY A 20 -0.07 4.48 -30.32
CA GLY A 20 -0.52 3.64 -29.24
C GLY A 20 -0.45 4.51 -27.99
N THR A 21 -1.60 4.89 -27.45
CA THR A 21 -1.66 5.45 -26.10
C THR A 21 -1.01 4.40 -25.21
N ALA A 22 0.14 4.73 -24.61
CA ALA A 22 0.72 3.88 -23.59
C ALA A 22 -0.36 3.68 -22.54
N GLN A 23 -0.88 2.47 -22.45
CA GLN A 23 -1.90 2.11 -21.48
C GLN A 23 -1.26 2.27 -20.10
N ALA A 24 -1.96 2.98 -19.20
CA ALA A 24 -1.45 3.23 -17.85
C ALA A 24 -0.94 1.93 -17.22
N ALA A 25 0.31 1.95 -16.73
CA ALA A 25 0.94 0.76 -16.19
C ALA A 25 0.46 0.57 -14.75
N ILE A 26 -0.61 -0.20 -14.59
CA ILE A 26 -1.06 -0.66 -13.27
C ILE A 26 -0.34 -1.99 -12.98
N VAL A 27 0.47 -2.01 -11.92
CA VAL A 27 1.07 -3.23 -11.40
C VAL A 27 0.15 -3.83 -10.34
N THR A 28 -0.17 -5.12 -10.46
CA THR A 28 -0.99 -5.81 -9.46
C THR A 28 -0.11 -6.59 -8.47
N VAL A 29 -0.25 -6.29 -7.18
CA VAL A 29 0.34 -7.06 -6.08
C VAL A 29 -0.59 -8.23 -5.76
N PRO A 30 -0.12 -9.48 -5.78
CA PRO A 30 -0.96 -10.61 -5.44
C PRO A 30 -1.28 -10.63 -3.93
N GLN A 31 -2.48 -11.07 -3.56
CA GLN A 31 -2.85 -11.23 -2.14
C GLN A 31 -1.95 -12.23 -1.39
N SER A 32 -1.31 -13.16 -2.11
CA SER A 32 -0.34 -14.10 -1.53
C SER A 32 0.93 -13.42 -0.98
N SER A 33 1.13 -12.13 -1.24
CA SER A 33 2.20 -11.32 -0.65
C SER A 33 1.89 -10.84 0.77
N LEU A 34 0.64 -10.96 1.23
CA LEU A 34 0.24 -10.62 2.59
C LEU A 34 0.82 -11.63 3.58
N VAL A 35 1.21 -11.13 4.75
CA VAL A 35 1.80 -11.92 5.84
C VAL A 35 0.89 -11.83 7.05
N ALA A 36 0.48 -12.98 7.60
CA ALA A 36 -0.42 -13.04 8.75
C ALA A 36 0.13 -12.23 9.95
N SER A 37 -0.71 -11.38 10.53
CA SER A 37 -0.42 -10.56 11.72
C SER A 37 -1.71 -10.08 12.35
N THR A 38 -1.86 -10.19 13.67
CA THR A 38 -3.07 -9.75 14.38
C THR A 38 -2.93 -8.35 15.01
N GLY A 39 -1.80 -7.68 14.79
CA GLY A 39 -1.45 -6.44 15.44
C GLY A 39 -1.02 -5.33 14.49
N TYR A 40 -1.15 -4.10 14.99
CA TYR A 40 -0.47 -2.95 14.41
C TYR A 40 1.05 -3.07 14.50
N TYR A 41 1.75 -2.28 13.71
CA TYR A 41 3.19 -2.07 13.89
C TYR A 41 3.49 -1.47 15.27
N THR A 42 2.67 -0.50 15.70
CA THR A 42 2.72 0.09 17.04
C THR A 42 1.33 0.35 17.59
N ASN A 43 1.17 0.19 18.91
CA ASN A 43 -0.06 0.55 19.64
C ASN A 43 -0.03 2.00 20.16
N ASN A 44 1.09 2.71 20.00
CA ASN A 44 1.11 4.15 20.22
C ASN A 44 0.51 4.85 19.00
N LEU A 45 -0.77 5.21 19.08
CA LEU A 45 -1.49 5.79 17.95
C LEU A 45 -1.11 7.27 17.71
N GLY A 46 -0.68 7.96 18.77
CA GLY A 46 -0.41 9.40 18.73
C GLY A 46 -1.65 10.28 18.83
N ALA A 47 -1.53 11.50 18.32
CA ALA A 47 -2.62 12.48 18.34
C ALA A 47 -3.67 12.13 17.27
N ASN A 48 -4.94 12.39 17.55
CA ASN A 48 -5.95 12.37 16.50
C ASN A 48 -5.67 13.49 15.49
N ILE A 49 -6.02 13.26 14.23
CA ILE A 49 -5.93 14.32 13.23
C ILE A 49 -6.99 15.40 13.50
N VAL A 50 -6.74 16.60 13.00
CA VAL A 50 -7.73 17.68 12.85
C VAL A 50 -7.76 18.05 11.38
N THR A 51 -8.86 17.72 10.71
CA THR A 51 -8.99 18.03 9.29
C THR A 51 -9.04 19.54 9.08
N THR A 52 -8.22 20.03 8.16
CA THR A 52 -8.01 21.46 7.85
C THR A 52 -8.53 21.84 6.47
N GLY A 53 -8.86 20.84 5.64
CA GLY A 53 -9.53 20.98 4.36
C GLY A 53 -10.52 19.84 4.11
N GLY A 54 -11.24 19.89 2.98
CA GLY A 54 -12.25 18.86 2.66
C GLY A 54 -13.37 19.28 1.72
N GLY A 55 -13.56 20.59 1.49
CA GLY A 55 -14.44 21.15 0.45
C GLY A 55 -15.95 20.89 0.58
N ASN A 56 -16.37 19.84 1.31
CA ASN A 56 -17.73 19.43 1.66
C ASN A 56 -17.78 18.56 2.94
N GLY A 57 -16.63 18.18 3.52
CA GLY A 57 -16.59 17.35 4.73
C GLY A 57 -17.29 18.01 5.92
N SER A 58 -18.26 17.30 6.50
CA SER A 58 -18.81 17.68 7.80
C SER A 58 -17.68 17.68 8.84
N ASN A 59 -17.78 18.57 9.82
CA ASN A 59 -16.85 18.64 10.96
C ASN A 59 -15.38 19.01 10.63
N VAL A 60 -15.09 19.62 9.48
CA VAL A 60 -13.76 20.20 9.23
C VAL A 60 -13.40 21.21 10.32
N GLY A 61 -12.18 21.09 10.85
CA GLY A 61 -11.65 21.94 11.93
C GLY A 61 -12.01 21.49 13.35
N ARG A 62 -12.76 20.40 13.54
CA ARG A 62 -13.06 19.90 14.88
C ARG A 62 -11.85 19.23 15.53
N LEU A 63 -11.63 19.58 16.80
CA LEU A 63 -10.48 19.09 17.58
C LEU A 63 -10.65 17.63 18.04
N ASP A 64 -11.86 17.07 17.99
CA ASP A 64 -12.14 15.67 18.34
C ASP A 64 -11.77 14.68 17.23
N GLY A 65 -11.30 15.17 16.08
CA GLY A 65 -10.85 14.37 14.94
C GLY A 65 -11.95 13.65 14.18
N ARG A 66 -13.22 13.93 14.51
CA ARG A 66 -14.37 13.34 13.83
C ARG A 66 -14.64 14.06 12.53
N ASN A 67 -14.74 13.33 11.43
CA ASN A 67 -14.93 13.84 10.09
C ASN A 67 -15.61 12.81 9.17
N ASP A 68 -15.97 13.28 7.98
CA ASP A 68 -16.46 12.50 6.85
C ASP A 68 -15.40 12.62 5.72
N ASP A 69 -15.44 13.72 4.96
CA ASP A 69 -14.56 13.92 3.80
C ASP A 69 -13.55 15.03 4.00
N GLY A 70 -12.61 14.81 4.92
CA GLY A 70 -11.62 15.80 5.29
C GLY A 70 -10.21 15.24 5.31
N PHE A 71 -9.25 16.15 5.21
CA PHE A 71 -7.84 15.83 5.39
C PHE A 71 -7.18 16.82 6.34
N GLN A 72 -6.13 16.37 7.04
CA GLN A 72 -5.19 17.23 7.73
C GLN A 72 -3.97 17.46 6.84
N GLY A 73 -3.56 18.71 6.66
CA GLY A 73 -2.24 19.01 6.12
C GLY A 73 -2.02 20.50 5.84
N GLU A 74 -0.80 20.90 5.51
CA GLU A 74 0.38 20.04 5.36
C GLU A 74 0.94 19.56 6.71
N VAL A 75 1.18 18.25 6.85
CA VAL A 75 1.89 17.65 7.98
C VAL A 75 3.37 17.58 7.62
N ASN A 76 4.21 18.34 8.32
CA ASN A 76 5.66 18.28 8.15
C ASN A 76 6.20 16.96 8.71
N LEU A 77 6.94 16.20 7.88
CA LEU A 77 7.49 14.90 8.22
C LEU A 77 8.74 15.00 9.11
N GLY A 78 9.51 16.09 8.97
CA GLY A 78 10.84 16.21 9.58
C GLY A 78 11.91 15.32 8.95
N PHE A 79 11.61 14.71 7.79
CA PHE A 79 12.52 13.91 6.98
C PHE A 79 12.12 13.98 5.51
N ASP A 80 13.06 13.65 4.63
CA ASP A 80 12.82 13.52 3.20
C ASP A 80 12.26 12.13 2.87
N TYR A 81 11.24 12.10 2.02
CA TYR A 81 10.64 10.89 1.49
C TYR A 81 10.42 11.02 -0.02
N THR A 82 10.96 10.11 -0.80
CA THR A 82 10.85 10.11 -2.26
C THR A 82 9.77 9.13 -2.73
N LEU A 83 8.78 9.64 -3.46
CA LEU A 83 7.70 8.86 -4.06
C LEU A 83 7.59 9.20 -5.56
N PHE A 84 7.57 8.16 -6.41
CA PHE A 84 7.56 8.32 -7.88
C PHE A 84 8.64 9.29 -8.41
N GLY A 85 9.81 9.28 -7.79
CA GLY A 85 10.96 10.13 -8.16
C GLY A 85 10.88 11.58 -7.70
N THR A 86 9.83 11.98 -6.98
CA THR A 86 9.72 13.31 -6.37
C THR A 86 9.94 13.22 -4.87
N THR A 87 10.80 14.08 -4.33
CA THR A 87 11.09 14.16 -2.89
C THR A 87 10.13 15.12 -2.20
N TYR A 88 9.54 14.67 -1.10
CA TYR A 88 8.61 15.40 -0.25
C TYR A 88 9.13 15.47 1.18
N ASN A 89 8.80 16.56 1.87
CA ASN A 89 9.04 16.73 3.31
C ASN A 89 7.74 16.98 4.09
N SER A 90 6.59 16.93 3.40
CA SER A 90 5.27 17.06 3.96
C SER A 90 4.26 16.19 3.20
N LEU A 91 3.14 15.87 3.85
CA LEU A 91 2.01 15.17 3.23
C LEU A 91 0.68 15.62 3.84
N TYR A 92 -0.41 15.10 3.29
CA TYR A 92 -1.77 15.29 3.76
C TYR A 92 -2.35 13.95 4.20
N ILE A 93 -2.94 13.88 5.39
CA ILE A 93 -3.59 12.69 5.94
C ILE A 93 -5.08 12.79 5.71
N ASN A 94 -5.66 11.84 4.99
CA ASN A 94 -7.06 11.84 4.59
C ASN A 94 -7.89 10.89 5.49
N ASN A 95 -9.08 11.35 5.89
CA ASN A 95 -10.00 10.58 6.75
C ASN A 95 -10.38 9.24 6.13
N ASN A 96 -10.50 9.21 4.80
CA ASN A 96 -10.94 8.08 3.99
C ASN A 96 -9.85 7.00 3.77
N GLY A 97 -8.74 7.01 4.53
CA GLY A 97 -7.82 5.86 4.53
C GLY A 97 -6.64 5.98 3.57
N SER A 98 -6.18 7.21 3.34
CA SER A 98 -5.02 7.49 2.48
C SER A 98 -4.15 8.64 2.98
N VAL A 99 -2.95 8.75 2.42
CA VAL A 99 -2.10 9.95 2.49
C VAL A 99 -1.74 10.42 1.09
N SER A 100 -1.68 11.73 0.88
CA SER A 100 -1.39 12.35 -0.42
C SER A 100 -0.26 13.38 -0.32
N PHE A 101 0.41 13.63 -1.44
CA PHE A 101 1.59 14.49 -1.51
C PHE A 101 1.37 15.67 -2.44
N GLY A 102 1.83 16.86 -2.03
CA GLY A 102 1.70 18.11 -2.79
C GLY A 102 0.32 18.78 -2.71
N ALA A 103 -0.76 18.01 -2.59
CA ALA A 103 -2.11 18.51 -2.32
C ALA A 103 -2.93 17.51 -1.52
N GLY A 104 -3.89 18.01 -0.74
CA GLY A 104 -4.80 17.19 0.05
C GLY A 104 -5.93 16.60 -0.79
N VAL A 105 -6.18 15.30 -0.62
CA VAL A 105 -7.30 14.58 -1.23
C VAL A 105 -8.46 14.47 -0.23
N ALA A 106 -9.66 14.81 -0.67
CA ALA A 106 -10.91 14.68 0.10
C ALA A 106 -11.95 13.81 -0.63
N ALA A 107 -11.53 13.06 -1.65
CA ALA A 107 -12.41 12.14 -2.35
C ALA A 107 -12.91 11.05 -1.40
N TYR A 108 -14.16 10.63 -1.60
CA TYR A 108 -14.83 9.59 -0.81
C TYR A 108 -15.07 8.30 -1.61
N ASP A 109 -15.24 8.43 -2.93
CA ASP A 109 -15.49 7.29 -3.81
C ASP A 109 -14.17 6.77 -4.40
N PRO A 110 -13.71 5.55 -4.06
CA PRO A 110 -12.41 5.07 -4.50
C PRO A 110 -12.42 4.61 -5.95
N SER A 111 -11.92 5.42 -6.88
CA SER A 111 -11.60 4.96 -8.25
C SER A 111 -10.24 4.23 -8.34
N GLY A 112 -9.71 3.76 -7.21
CA GLY A 112 -8.34 3.25 -7.07
C GLY A 112 -7.33 4.35 -6.70
N PRO A 113 -6.13 4.01 -6.19
CA PRO A 113 -5.07 4.98 -5.94
C PRO A 113 -4.70 5.75 -7.22
N THR A 114 -4.85 5.12 -8.38
CA THR A 114 -4.49 5.69 -9.69
C THR A 114 -5.50 6.70 -10.23
N GLY A 115 -6.70 6.80 -9.65
CA GLY A 115 -7.72 7.76 -10.10
C GLY A 115 -7.65 9.13 -9.41
N GLN A 116 -6.60 9.39 -8.63
CA GLN A 116 -6.36 10.68 -7.98
C GLN A 116 -5.40 11.52 -8.82
N ASP A 117 -5.56 12.85 -8.78
CA ASP A 117 -4.67 13.81 -9.47
C ASP A 117 -3.40 14.13 -8.68
N SER A 118 -3.27 13.58 -7.46
CA SER A 118 -2.11 13.76 -6.58
C SER A 118 -1.48 12.42 -6.26
N PRO A 119 -0.13 12.34 -6.12
CA PRO A 119 0.52 11.13 -5.65
C PRO A 119 -0.06 10.70 -4.30
N ILE A 120 -0.36 9.41 -4.18
CA ILE A 120 -1.12 8.86 -3.05
C ILE A 120 -0.56 7.52 -2.60
N ILE A 121 -0.57 7.31 -1.28
CA ILE A 121 -0.38 6.01 -0.64
C ILE A 121 -1.67 5.68 0.10
N SER A 122 -2.23 4.52 -0.19
CA SER A 122 -3.50 4.07 0.34
C SER A 122 -3.34 2.71 1.00
N PRO A 123 -3.21 2.65 2.34
CA PRO A 123 -3.32 1.39 3.04
C PRO A 123 -4.73 0.81 2.89
N PHE A 124 -5.78 1.64 2.88
CA PHE A 124 -7.16 1.21 2.61
C PHE A 124 -8.05 2.42 2.30
N PHE A 125 -8.12 2.87 1.05
CA PHE A 125 -8.98 3.99 0.67
C PHE A 125 -10.41 3.50 0.48
N SER A 126 -11.31 3.97 1.35
CA SER A 126 -12.76 3.77 1.27
C SER A 126 -13.49 4.92 1.96
N ASP A 127 -14.81 4.94 1.87
CA ASP A 127 -15.67 6.02 2.38
C ASP A 127 -15.86 5.89 3.91
N VAL A 128 -14.93 6.46 4.66
CA VAL A 128 -14.83 6.39 6.13
C VAL A 128 -15.65 7.51 6.76
N ASP A 129 -16.48 7.18 7.76
CA ASP A 129 -17.21 8.18 8.52
C ASP A 129 -16.99 8.02 10.02
N THR A 130 -16.27 8.99 10.61
CA THR A 130 -15.94 9.01 12.04
C THR A 130 -16.88 9.92 12.84
N ARG A 131 -17.98 10.42 12.26
CA ARG A 131 -18.96 11.28 12.93
C ARG A 131 -19.74 10.57 14.02
N ASN A 132 -19.98 9.26 13.87
CA ASN A 132 -20.67 8.47 14.88
C ASN A 132 -19.78 8.30 16.12
N PRO A 133 -20.24 8.63 17.34
CA PRO A 133 -19.45 8.45 18.56
C PRO A 133 -18.93 7.02 18.84
N LEU A 134 -19.58 6.00 18.28
CA LEU A 134 -19.14 4.60 18.37
C LEU A 134 -17.96 4.28 17.44
N SER A 135 -17.76 5.08 16.40
CA SER A 135 -16.56 5.01 15.57
C SER A 135 -15.38 5.65 16.30
N GLY A 136 -14.21 5.04 16.11
CA GLY A 136 -12.93 5.68 16.41
C GLY A 136 -12.60 6.81 15.43
N VAL A 137 -11.34 7.25 15.43
CA VAL A 137 -10.87 8.37 14.60
C VAL A 137 -9.50 8.04 14.01
N VAL A 138 -9.01 8.93 13.14
CA VAL A 138 -7.68 8.81 12.55
C VAL A 138 -6.65 9.44 13.48
N HIS A 139 -5.54 8.74 13.70
CA HIS A 139 -4.43 9.16 14.52
C HIS A 139 -3.11 9.18 13.74
N TYR A 140 -2.14 9.96 14.20
CA TYR A 140 -0.78 9.90 13.69
C TYR A 140 0.28 10.23 14.75
N GLN A 141 1.49 9.72 14.53
CA GLN A 141 2.68 10.06 15.31
C GLN A 141 3.96 10.08 14.49
N LEU A 142 4.86 10.97 14.89
CA LEU A 142 6.21 11.19 14.34
C LEU A 142 7.28 10.99 15.43
N ASP A 143 6.98 10.17 16.44
CA ASP A 143 7.81 10.03 17.66
C ASP A 143 9.19 9.40 17.36
N THR A 144 9.30 8.64 16.26
CA THR A 144 10.55 8.08 15.78
C THR A 144 11.08 8.92 14.63
N ALA A 145 12.30 9.46 14.78
CA ALA A 145 12.93 10.27 13.74
C ALA A 145 12.99 9.50 12.41
N GLY A 146 12.54 10.13 11.33
CA GLY A 146 12.50 9.50 10.01
C GLY A 146 11.32 8.56 9.78
N GLN A 147 10.33 8.50 10.69
CA GLN A 147 9.17 7.62 10.56
C GLN A 147 7.86 8.31 10.95
N LEU A 148 6.89 8.24 10.04
CA LEU A 148 5.48 8.54 10.29
C LEU A 148 4.71 7.23 10.48
N VAL A 149 3.79 7.23 11.44
CA VAL A 149 2.75 6.20 11.54
C VAL A 149 1.39 6.89 11.53
N VAL A 150 0.47 6.41 10.69
CA VAL A 150 -0.93 6.88 10.62
C VAL A 150 -1.84 5.68 10.89
N THR A 151 -2.79 5.83 11.80
CA THR A 151 -3.70 4.75 12.18
C THR A 151 -5.15 5.18 12.01
N TRP A 152 -5.93 4.39 11.28
CA TRP A 152 -7.38 4.45 11.27
C TRP A 152 -7.88 3.35 12.21
N ASP A 153 -8.12 3.69 13.47
CA ASP A 153 -8.48 2.71 14.51
C ASP A 153 -9.99 2.68 14.71
N GLN A 154 -10.60 1.50 14.50
CA GLN A 154 -12.04 1.27 14.63
C GLN A 154 -12.91 2.30 13.89
N VAL A 155 -12.52 2.64 12.67
CA VAL A 155 -13.26 3.59 11.84
C VAL A 155 -14.45 2.90 11.17
N ALA A 156 -15.60 3.58 11.16
CA ALA A 156 -16.83 3.03 10.61
C ALA A 156 -17.00 3.42 9.13
N ALA A 157 -17.78 2.64 8.40
CA ALA A 157 -18.22 3.00 7.06
C ALA A 157 -19.19 4.20 7.11
N TYR A 158 -19.20 5.00 6.05
CA TYR A 158 -20.33 5.91 5.80
C TYR A 158 -21.66 5.11 5.73
N ASN A 159 -22.80 5.60 6.21
CA ASN A 159 -23.17 6.96 6.60
C ASN A 159 -23.48 7.08 8.11
N THR A 160 -22.49 7.39 8.93
CA THR A 160 -22.58 7.51 10.39
C THR A 160 -22.93 6.16 11.03
N ARG A 161 -22.33 5.09 10.51
CA ARG A 161 -22.45 3.72 11.03
C ARG A 161 -21.77 3.59 12.40
N GLY A 162 -22.13 2.54 13.14
CA GLY A 162 -21.61 2.28 14.49
C GLY A 162 -21.64 0.80 14.85
N ASP A 163 -21.63 -0.06 13.82
CA ASP A 163 -21.87 -1.50 13.88
C ASP A 163 -20.85 -2.32 13.08
N VAL A 164 -20.07 -1.68 12.21
CA VAL A 164 -18.98 -2.30 11.42
C VAL A 164 -17.75 -1.41 11.52
N PHE A 165 -16.58 -2.02 11.71
CA PHE A 165 -15.35 -1.28 11.97
C PHE A 165 -14.17 -1.84 11.17
N ASN A 166 -13.33 -0.94 10.69
CA ASN A 166 -12.04 -1.25 10.12
C ASN A 166 -10.93 -0.67 11.00
N SER A 167 -9.84 -1.41 11.13
CA SER A 167 -8.68 -1.06 11.93
C SER A 167 -7.41 -1.31 11.12
N PHE A 168 -6.76 -0.25 10.63
CA PHE A 168 -5.60 -0.35 9.77
C PHE A 168 -4.58 0.77 10.00
N GLN A 169 -3.32 0.51 9.65
CA GLN A 169 -2.20 1.40 9.94
C GLN A 169 -1.22 1.47 8.77
N LEU A 170 -0.75 2.67 8.50
CA LEU A 170 0.35 2.99 7.59
C LEU A 170 1.61 3.28 8.40
N VAL A 171 2.71 2.66 8.03
CA VAL A 171 4.07 3.06 8.41
C VAL A 171 4.76 3.65 7.18
N LEU A 172 5.37 4.82 7.32
CA LEU A 172 6.12 5.49 6.27
C LEU A 172 7.48 5.94 6.81
N ARG A 173 8.55 5.50 6.17
CA ARG A 173 9.94 5.78 6.58
C ARG A 173 10.67 6.56 5.50
N GLY A 174 11.44 7.55 5.92
CA GLY A 174 12.20 8.42 5.04
C GLY A 174 13.32 7.73 4.27
N ASP A 175 13.88 8.45 3.30
CA ASP A 175 14.88 7.94 2.35
C ASP A 175 16.16 7.44 3.05
N ASN A 176 16.51 8.04 4.19
CA ASN A 176 17.71 7.70 4.97
C ASN A 176 17.41 6.82 6.19
N PHE A 177 16.21 6.24 6.29
CA PHE A 177 15.85 5.38 7.41
C PHE A 177 16.53 4.01 7.31
N THR A 178 17.15 3.55 8.39
CA THR A 178 17.74 2.20 8.45
C THR A 178 16.63 1.17 8.65
N THR A 179 16.17 0.57 7.57
CA THR A 179 15.11 -0.44 7.60
C THR A 179 15.62 -1.78 8.15
N PRO A 180 14.97 -2.38 9.17
CA PRO A 180 15.28 -3.72 9.66
C PRO A 180 15.10 -4.81 8.58
N GLU A 181 15.80 -5.93 8.72
CA GLU A 181 15.61 -7.09 7.84
C GLU A 181 14.16 -7.61 7.92
N GLY A 182 13.56 -7.90 6.77
CA GLY A 182 12.17 -8.36 6.68
C GLY A 182 11.12 -7.26 6.78
N GLU A 183 11.53 -5.99 6.91
CA GLU A 183 10.66 -4.83 6.89
C GLU A 183 10.93 -3.95 5.66
N GLY A 184 10.03 -2.99 5.42
CA GLY A 184 10.10 -2.05 4.31
C GLY A 184 10.14 -0.59 4.76
N GLN A 185 10.22 0.32 3.79
CA GLN A 185 10.00 1.75 4.06
C GLN A 185 8.51 2.08 4.19
N ILE A 186 7.64 1.27 3.59
CA ILE A 186 6.20 1.45 3.63
C ILE A 186 5.57 0.16 4.15
N GLY A 187 4.77 0.25 5.22
CA GLY A 187 4.10 -0.90 5.81
C GLY A 187 2.61 -0.66 5.92
N PHE A 188 1.79 -1.62 5.49
CA PHE A 188 0.36 -1.64 5.76
C PHE A 188 0.04 -2.75 6.74
N PHE A 189 -0.68 -2.44 7.80
CA PHE A 189 -1.05 -3.37 8.87
C PHE A 189 -2.55 -3.33 9.08
N TYR A 190 -3.17 -4.50 9.21
CA TYR A 190 -4.62 -4.64 9.29
C TYR A 190 -4.99 -5.52 10.47
N LYS A 191 -6.06 -5.14 11.17
CA LYS A 191 -6.70 -5.95 12.21
C LYS A 191 -8.08 -6.34 11.69
N THR A 192 -9.14 -6.08 12.48
CA THR A 192 -10.54 -6.21 12.08
C THR A 192 -10.82 -5.36 10.85
N MET A 193 -11.40 -5.98 9.82
CA MET A 193 -11.80 -5.33 8.57
C MET A 193 -13.20 -5.81 8.17
N ASP A 194 -14.23 -5.25 8.81
CA ASP A 194 -15.63 -5.67 8.62
C ASP A 194 -16.25 -5.18 7.30
N TRP A 195 -15.62 -4.21 6.63
CA TRP A 195 -16.21 -3.55 5.46
C TRP A 195 -15.19 -3.14 4.41
N GLN A 196 -15.64 -2.99 3.17
CA GLN A 196 -14.84 -2.54 2.02
C GLN A 196 -15.57 -1.58 1.09
N ALA A 197 -16.80 -1.20 1.44
CA ALA A 197 -17.58 -0.21 0.73
C ALA A 197 -18.51 0.47 1.72
N SER A 198 -18.88 1.72 1.45
CA SER A 198 -20.01 2.33 2.11
C SER A 198 -21.31 1.88 1.46
N ASP A 199 -22.43 2.14 2.15
CA ASP A 199 -23.77 1.84 1.64
C ASP A 199 -24.13 2.63 0.37
N THR A 200 -23.38 3.69 0.05
CA THR A 200 -23.64 4.61 -1.06
C THR A 200 -22.51 4.74 -2.06
N GLY A 201 -21.32 4.21 -1.75
CA GLY A 201 -20.17 4.25 -2.64
C GLY A 201 -20.38 3.39 -3.89
N ALA A 202 -20.05 3.93 -5.06
CA ALA A 202 -20.13 3.18 -6.30
C ALA A 202 -18.98 2.19 -6.43
N ASN A 203 -17.84 2.47 -5.79
CA ASN A 203 -16.64 1.65 -5.84
C ASN A 203 -16.29 1.00 -4.51
N LEU A 204 -15.60 -0.14 -4.62
CA LEU A 204 -15.02 -0.84 -3.48
C LEU A 204 -13.68 -0.21 -3.08
N ALA A 205 -13.25 -0.51 -1.86
CA ALA A 205 -12.00 -0.05 -1.30
C ALA A 205 -10.81 -0.37 -2.22
N ALA A 206 -9.80 0.47 -2.11
CA ALA A 206 -8.60 0.34 -2.90
C ALA A 206 -7.36 0.42 -2.02
N VAL A 207 -6.35 -0.39 -2.33
CA VAL A 207 -5.10 -0.49 -1.58
C VAL A 207 -3.93 -0.38 -2.55
N GLY A 208 -2.97 0.48 -2.23
CA GLY A 208 -1.72 0.61 -2.98
C GLY A 208 -1.28 2.05 -3.19
N PHE A 209 -0.77 2.34 -4.39
CA PHE A 209 0.00 3.52 -4.72
C PHE A 209 -0.46 4.10 -6.05
N GLY A 210 -0.53 5.43 -6.16
CA GLY A 210 -0.85 6.12 -7.42
C GLY A 210 0.02 7.36 -7.60
N ASP A 211 0.43 7.64 -8.84
CA ASP A 211 1.37 8.72 -9.19
C ASP A 211 0.72 10.08 -9.47
N GLY A 212 -0.60 10.18 -9.39
CA GLY A 212 -1.33 11.39 -9.79
C GLY A 212 -1.58 11.52 -11.29
N ALA A 213 -1.11 10.57 -12.11
CA ALA A 213 -1.14 10.60 -13.57
C ALA A 213 -1.72 9.32 -14.19
N GLY A 214 -2.44 8.53 -13.39
CA GLY A 214 -3.10 7.29 -13.82
C GLY A 214 -2.26 6.02 -13.68
N ASN A 215 -0.98 6.10 -13.29
CA ASN A 215 -0.14 4.92 -13.07
C ASN A 215 -0.04 4.59 -11.58
N GLY A 216 0.33 3.35 -11.29
CA GLY A 216 0.51 2.94 -9.91
C GLY A 216 0.54 1.44 -9.72
N GLN A 217 0.38 1.05 -8.47
CA GLN A 217 0.42 -0.34 -8.05
C GLN A 217 -0.73 -0.59 -7.09
N VAL A 218 -1.50 -1.65 -7.33
CA VAL A 218 -2.70 -1.97 -6.55
C VAL A 218 -2.64 -3.38 -6.00
N LEU A 219 -3.13 -3.58 -4.78
CA LEU A 219 -3.35 -4.92 -4.26
C LEU A 219 -4.50 -5.58 -5.03
N GLN A 220 -4.31 -6.83 -5.42
CA GLN A 220 -5.34 -7.65 -6.04
C GLN A 220 -6.63 -7.61 -5.19
N GLY A 221 -7.76 -7.33 -5.86
CA GLY A 221 -9.06 -7.13 -5.23
C GLY A 221 -9.49 -5.66 -5.11
N SER A 222 -8.54 -4.72 -5.19
CA SER A 222 -8.84 -3.27 -5.19
C SER A 222 -9.84 -2.91 -6.30
N THR A 223 -10.88 -2.14 -5.96
CA THR A 223 -11.89 -1.60 -6.88
C THR A 223 -12.73 -2.62 -7.69
N GLY A 224 -12.56 -3.93 -7.47
CA GLY A 224 -13.09 -4.93 -8.41
C GLY A 224 -13.55 -6.27 -7.84
N GLN A 225 -13.39 -6.56 -6.55
CA GLN A 225 -13.82 -7.85 -5.97
C GLN A 225 -14.49 -7.69 -4.59
N LEU A 226 -15.58 -8.42 -4.37
CA LEU A 226 -16.01 -8.79 -3.02
C LEU A 226 -14.87 -9.60 -2.37
N ASN A 227 -14.53 -9.33 -1.10
CA ASN A 227 -13.54 -10.03 -0.25
C ASN A 227 -12.14 -9.38 -0.13
N LEU A 228 -11.93 -8.12 -0.53
CA LEU A 228 -10.69 -7.42 -0.21
C LEU A 228 -10.51 -7.26 1.31
N ASN A 229 -11.57 -6.92 2.04
CA ASN A 229 -11.53 -6.82 3.50
C ASN A 229 -11.12 -8.16 4.15
N ASP A 230 -11.71 -9.28 3.70
CA ASP A 230 -11.37 -10.62 4.19
C ASP A 230 -9.91 -10.99 3.87
N ALA A 231 -9.41 -10.55 2.71
CA ALA A 231 -8.04 -10.84 2.30
C ALA A 231 -7.00 -10.11 3.16
N VAL A 232 -7.26 -8.84 3.51
CA VAL A 232 -6.31 -8.03 4.30
C VAL A 232 -6.48 -8.22 5.80
N GLU A 233 -7.66 -8.63 6.29
CA GLU A 233 -7.93 -8.83 7.72
C GLU A 233 -6.86 -9.70 8.38
N ASN A 234 -6.33 -9.24 9.52
CA ASN A 234 -5.24 -9.92 10.25
C ASN A 234 -4.00 -10.23 9.40
N HIS A 235 -3.60 -9.30 8.54
CA HIS A 235 -2.36 -9.36 7.79
C HIS A 235 -1.57 -8.05 7.86
N HIS A 236 -0.33 -8.11 7.37
CA HIS A 236 0.46 -6.95 7.02
C HIS A 236 1.22 -7.18 5.71
N ILE A 237 1.76 -6.11 5.14
CA ILE A 237 2.64 -6.15 3.99
C ILE A 237 3.64 -5.00 4.05
N TRP A 238 4.88 -5.28 3.65
CA TRP A 238 5.96 -4.31 3.56
C TRP A 238 6.35 -4.06 2.11
N PHE A 239 6.73 -2.82 1.81
CA PHE A 239 7.30 -2.41 0.53
C PHE A 239 8.60 -1.63 0.73
N ASP A 240 9.54 -1.82 -0.20
CA ASP A 240 10.77 -1.04 -0.27
C ASP A 240 10.56 0.34 -0.93
N ALA A 241 11.65 1.09 -1.11
CA ALA A 241 11.67 2.41 -1.76
C ALA A 241 11.10 2.42 -3.18
N ASN A 242 11.16 1.27 -3.86
CA ASN A 242 10.73 1.10 -5.24
C ASN A 242 9.32 0.50 -5.33
N LEU A 243 8.59 0.49 -4.21
CA LEU A 243 7.25 -0.09 -4.07
C LEU A 243 7.22 -1.61 -4.30
N VAL A 244 8.37 -2.29 -4.19
CA VAL A 244 8.47 -3.75 -4.33
C VAL A 244 8.20 -4.39 -2.97
N VAL A 245 7.40 -5.47 -2.97
CA VAL A 245 7.08 -6.22 -1.77
C VAL A 245 8.35 -6.78 -1.12
N VAL A 246 8.51 -6.52 0.19
CA VAL A 246 9.57 -7.11 1.00
C VAL A 246 9.08 -8.43 1.59
N PRO A 247 9.78 -9.56 1.36
CA PRO A 247 9.41 -10.83 1.96
C PRO A 247 9.71 -10.83 3.47
N PRO A 248 8.96 -11.61 4.28
CA PRO A 248 9.24 -11.73 5.71
C PRO A 248 10.68 -12.23 5.96
N GLY A 249 11.35 -11.61 6.94
CA GLY A 249 12.71 -12.00 7.34
C GLY A 249 12.73 -13.42 7.88
N GLY A 250 13.66 -14.26 7.37
CA GLY A 250 13.95 -15.57 7.95
C GLY A 250 13.05 -16.75 7.51
N ALA A 251 13.06 -17.09 6.23
CA ALA A 251 12.72 -18.44 5.76
C ALA A 251 13.72 -18.98 4.72
N VAL A 252 14.98 -18.56 4.80
CA VAL A 252 16.06 -19.23 4.05
C VAL A 252 16.58 -20.36 4.93
N PRO A 253 16.46 -21.65 4.54
CA PRO A 253 17.25 -22.69 5.19
C PRO A 253 18.71 -22.34 4.91
N GLU A 254 19.45 -21.97 5.95
CA GLU A 254 20.86 -21.63 5.78
C GLU A 254 21.60 -22.83 5.13
N PRO A 255 22.68 -22.58 4.37
CA PRO A 255 23.52 -23.65 3.83
C PRO A 255 23.99 -24.66 4.89
N SER A 256 24.06 -24.24 6.16
CA SER A 256 24.32 -25.09 7.32
C SER A 256 23.19 -26.10 7.59
N THR A 257 21.92 -25.76 7.39
CA THR A 257 20.78 -26.68 7.53
C THR A 257 20.82 -27.79 6.47
N TRP A 258 21.16 -27.44 5.23
CA TRP A 258 21.38 -28.42 4.17
C TRP A 258 22.62 -29.27 4.43
N ALA A 259 23.73 -28.65 4.85
CA ALA A 259 24.94 -29.37 5.21
C ALA A 259 24.68 -30.34 6.36
N MET A 260 23.94 -29.95 7.39
CA MET A 260 23.59 -30.82 8.52
C MET A 260 22.59 -31.91 8.14
N MET A 261 21.65 -31.64 7.24
CA MET A 261 20.75 -32.66 6.70
C MET A 261 21.51 -33.69 5.85
N VAL A 262 22.39 -33.23 4.96
CA VAL A 262 23.23 -34.08 4.11
C VAL A 262 24.24 -34.88 4.94
N LEU A 263 24.86 -34.26 5.95
CA LEU A 263 25.76 -34.95 6.89
C LEU A 263 24.99 -35.96 7.74
N GLY A 264 23.79 -35.62 8.22
CA GLY A 264 22.93 -36.52 8.98
C GLY A 264 22.50 -37.74 8.17
N LEU A 265 21.95 -37.53 6.97
CA LEU A 265 21.52 -38.61 6.07
C LEU A 265 22.72 -39.43 5.56
N GLY A 266 23.83 -38.77 5.23
CA GLY A 266 25.08 -39.43 4.83
C GLY A 266 25.68 -40.28 5.94
N GLY A 267 25.65 -39.80 7.19
CA GLY A 267 26.10 -40.52 8.38
C GLY A 267 25.25 -41.76 8.67
N VAL A 268 23.93 -41.64 8.59
CA VAL A 268 23.00 -42.78 8.73
C VAL A 268 23.24 -43.81 7.62
N GLY A 269 23.40 -43.37 6.37
CA GLY A 269 23.71 -44.25 5.24
C GLY A 269 25.03 -45.03 5.42
N ALA A 270 26.08 -44.38 5.91
CA ALA A 270 27.37 -45.02 6.18
C ALA A 270 27.28 -46.06 7.31
N LEU A 271 26.51 -45.79 8.35
CA LEU A 271 26.27 -46.73 9.46
C LEU A 271 25.46 -47.96 9.00
N MET A 272 24.44 -47.77 8.17
CA MET A 272 23.67 -48.88 7.58
C MET A 272 24.52 -49.76 6.66
N ARG A 273 25.43 -49.16 5.87
CA ARG A 273 26.37 -49.90 5.01
C ARG A 273 27.35 -50.75 5.82
N ARG A 274 27.88 -50.23 6.94
CA ARG A 274 28.76 -50.98 7.85
C ARG A 274 28.07 -52.19 8.48
N ARG A 275 26.80 -52.07 8.86
CA ARG A 275 26.04 -53.20 9.44
C ARG A 275 25.79 -54.33 8.43
N ARG A 276 25.53 -54.00 7.14
CA ARG A 276 25.34 -55.03 6.10
C ARG A 276 26.63 -55.82 5.80
N MET A 277 27.80 -55.19 5.86
CA MET A 277 29.08 -55.90 5.63
C MET A 277 29.45 -56.83 6.78
N ALA A 278 29.08 -56.51 8.02
CA ALA A 278 29.33 -57.37 9.19
C ALA A 278 28.47 -58.65 9.18
N PHE A 279 27.28 -58.63 8.57
CA PHE A 279 26.43 -59.82 8.40
C PHE A 279 26.78 -60.68 7.17
N ALA A 280 27.55 -60.14 6.21
CA ALA A 280 28.00 -60.89 5.03
C ALA A 280 29.36 -61.59 5.22
N ALA A 281 30.02 -61.35 6.35
CA ALA A 281 31.32 -61.91 6.70
C ALA A 281 31.25 -62.92 7.88
N ALA A 282 30.04 -63.34 8.25
CA ALA A 282 29.77 -64.37 9.27
C ALA A 282 29.23 -65.64 8.62
#